data_AF-A0A4Q7FTL1-F1
#
_entry.id   AF-A0A4Q7FTL1-F1
#
_cell.length_a   1.000
_cell.length_b   1.000
_cell.length_c   1.000
_cell.angle_alpha   90.00
_cell.angle_beta   90.00
_cell.angle_gamma   90.00
#
_symmetry.space_group_name_H-M   'P 1'
#
loop_
_entity.id
_entity.type
_entity.pdbx_description
1 polymer ?
#
loop_
_entity_poly.entity_id
_entity_poly.type
_entity_poly.pdbx_seq_one_letter_code
_entity_poly.pdbx_strand_id
1 'polypeptide(L)' 'MPHIEITEECRALIESAVEPPTGRRLPNGNWVIPVNEATWERLQQARRQGETISDCIIRLMIVTLHKYGLQ' A
#
# COMPACT_ATOMS: atom_id res chain seq x y z
N MET A 1 -9.31 7.71 -11.41
CA MET A 1 -8.70 7.03 -10.24
C MET A 1 -7.41 6.39 -10.71
N PRO A 2 -6.26 6.85 -10.21
CA PRO A 2 -4.98 6.19 -10.47
C PRO A 2 -5.00 4.75 -9.97
N HIS A 3 -4.19 3.91 -10.61
CA HIS A 3 -3.98 2.52 -10.22
C HIS A 3 -2.54 2.35 -9.78
N ILE A 4 -2.33 1.59 -8.70
CA ILE A 4 -1.00 1.26 -8.22
C ILE A 4 -0.82 -0.25 -8.24
N GLU A 5 0.40 -0.69 -8.57
CA GLU A 5 0.81 -2.06 -8.44
C GLU A 5 1.46 -2.27 -7.06
N ILE A 6 0.98 -3.26 -6.32
CA ILE A 6 1.49 -3.65 -4.99
C ILE A 6 1.79 -5.14 -4.96
N THR A 7 2.72 -5.56 -4.11
CA THR A 7 3.00 -6.99 -3.92
C THR A 7 1.91 -7.68 -3.10
N GLU A 8 1.89 -9.02 -3.10
CA GLU A 8 0.98 -9.80 -2.26
C GLU A 8 1.23 -9.50 -0.77
N GLU A 9 2.48 -9.33 -0.34
CA GLU A 9 2.81 -9.03 1.05
C GLU A 9 2.25 -7.67 1.47
N CYS A 10 2.38 -6.66 0.61
CA CYS A 10 1.80 -5.35 0.85
C CYS A 10 0.26 -5.42 0.93
N ARG A 11 -0.37 -6.20 0.03
CA ARG A 11 -1.82 -6.41 0.05
C ARG A 11 -2.27 -7.06 1.36
N ALA A 12 -1.61 -8.13 1.78
CA ALA A 12 -1.93 -8.85 3.01
C ALA A 12 -1.79 -7.97 4.26
N LEU A 13 -0.78 -7.08 4.28
CA LEU A 13 -0.63 -6.12 5.36
C LEU A 13 -1.79 -5.11 5.40
N ILE A 14 -2.19 -4.55 4.25
CA ILE A 14 -3.37 -3.68 4.17
C ILE A 14 -4.61 -4.41 4.66
N GLU A 15 -4.84 -5.64 4.18
CA GLU A 15 -5.97 -6.49 4.59
C GLU A 15 -6.01 -6.73 6.10
N SER A 16 -4.86 -6.91 6.74
CA SER A 16 -4.78 -7.11 8.20
C SER A 16 -5.13 -5.89 9.04
N ALA A 17 -4.99 -4.67 8.51
CA ALA A 17 -5.16 -3.44 9.27
C ALA A 17 -6.46 -2.70 8.98
N VAL A 18 -7.08 -2.94 7.83
CA VAL A 18 -8.31 -2.27 7.40
C VAL A 18 -9.30 -3.28 6.81
N GLU A 19 -9.28 -3.46 5.50
CA GLU A 19 -10.12 -4.39 4.74
C GLU A 19 -9.31 -4.81 3.50
N PRO A 20 -9.61 -5.97 2.89
CA PRO A 20 -8.92 -6.40 1.68
C PRO A 20 -9.11 -5.35 0.59
N PRO A 21 -8.03 -4.79 0.01
CA PRO A 21 -8.18 -3.79 -1.03
C PRO A 21 -8.81 -4.44 -2.26
N THR A 22 -9.76 -3.73 -2.88
CA THR A 22 -10.34 -4.15 -4.16
C THR A 22 -9.24 -4.09 -5.23
N GLY A 23 -9.22 -5.06 -6.14
CA GLY A 23 -8.18 -5.09 -7.16
C GLY A 23 -8.16 -6.35 -7.99
N ARG A 24 -7.22 -6.39 -8.93
CA ARG A 24 -6.99 -7.53 -9.82
C ARG A 24 -5.58 -8.05 -9.65
N ARG A 25 -5.45 -9.37 -9.45
CA ARG A 25 -4.16 -10.06 -9.46
C ARG A 25 -3.59 -10.12 -10.88
N LEU A 26 -2.31 -9.79 -11.01
CA LEU A 26 -1.55 -9.86 -12.26
C LEU A 26 -0.84 -11.22 -12.41
N PRO A 27 -0.41 -11.59 -13.64
CA PRO A 27 0.32 -12.84 -13.87
C PRO A 27 1.66 -12.96 -13.12
N ASN A 28 2.29 -11.83 -12.77
CA ASN A 28 3.53 -11.80 -11.98
C ASN A 28 3.30 -12.03 -10.48
N GLY A 29 2.05 -12.19 -10.04
CA GLY A 29 1.67 -12.40 -8.64
C GLY A 29 1.32 -11.12 -7.88
N ASN A 30 1.66 -9.94 -8.42
CA ASN A 30 1.30 -8.64 -7.84
C ASN A 30 -0.18 -8.33 -8.03
N TRP A 31 -0.63 -7.24 -7.40
CA TRP A 31 -1.99 -6.74 -7.50
C TRP A 31 -2.02 -5.32 -8.01
N VAL A 32 -2.97 -5.04 -8.89
CA VAL A 32 -3.31 -3.67 -9.27
C VAL A 32 -4.56 -3.27 -8.51
N ILE A 33 -4.45 -2.21 -7.72
CA ILE A 33 -5.55 -1.68 -6.91
C ILE A 33 -5.86 -0.23 -7.33
N PRO A 34 -7.14 0.16 -7.39
CA PRO A 34 -7.50 1.56 -7.61
C PRO A 34 -7.28 2.35 -6.32
N VAL A 35 -6.74 3.56 -6.46
CA VAL A 35 -6.66 4.52 -5.36
C VAL A 35 -7.25 5.85 -5.79
N ASN A 36 -7.75 6.62 -4.83
CA ASN A 36 -8.18 7.99 -5.10
C ASN A 36 -6.97 8.93 -5.25
N GLU A 37 -7.19 10.11 -5.80
CA GLU A 37 -6.12 11.07 -6.09
C GLU A 37 -5.37 11.52 -4.83
N ALA A 38 -6.09 11.76 -3.73
CA ALA A 38 -5.49 12.20 -2.49
C ALA A 38 -4.57 11.14 -1.88
N THR A 39 -4.94 9.86 -1.95
CA THR A 39 -4.09 8.74 -1.54
C THR A 39 -2.87 8.64 -2.44
N TRP A 40 -3.05 8.79 -3.76
CA TRP A 40 -1.94 8.77 -4.71
C TRP A 40 -0.92 9.89 -4.43
N GLU A 41 -1.37 11.13 -4.27
CA GLU A 41 -0.49 12.26 -3.95
C GLU A 41 0.27 12.05 -2.63
N ARG A 42 -0.41 11.56 -1.58
CA ARG A 42 0.24 11.26 -0.30
C ARG A 42 1.29 10.17 -0.43
N LEU A 43 1.03 9.11 -1.19
CA LEU A 43 2.00 8.05 -1.45
C LEU A 43 3.23 8.60 -2.17
N GLN A 44 3.02 9.45 -3.16
CA GLN A 44 4.11 10.07 -3.93
C GLN A 44 4.96 11.01 -3.06
N GLN A 45 4.35 11.78 -2.16
CA GLN A 45 5.06 12.65 -1.22
C GLN A 45 5.82 11.86 -0.14
N ALA A 46 5.26 10.75 0.33
CA ALA A 46 5.84 9.96 1.41
C ALA A 46 6.92 8.98 0.93
N ARG A 47 6.94 8.64 -0.37
CA ARG A 47 7.86 7.68 -0.98
C ARG A 47 9.28 8.24 -0.97
N ARG A 48 10.23 7.44 -0.48
CA ARG A 48 11.66 7.79 -0.46
C ARG A 48 12.32 7.40 -1.78
N GLN A 49 13.45 8.03 -2.08
CA GLN A 49 14.23 7.70 -3.27
C GLN A 49 14.60 6.21 -3.29
N GLY A 50 14.26 5.52 -4.39
CA GLY A 50 14.52 4.09 -4.56
C GLY A 50 13.48 3.15 -3.96
N GLU A 51 12.54 3.63 -3.14
CA GLU A 51 11.44 2.78 -2.64
C GLU A 51 10.50 2.39 -3.78
N THR A 52 9.93 1.20 -3.73
CA THR A 52 8.72 0.87 -4.49
C THR A 52 7.48 1.46 -3.80
N ILE A 53 6.31 1.40 -4.47
CA ILE A 53 5.04 1.79 -3.81
C ILE A 53 4.74 0.86 -2.64
N SER A 54 4.99 -0.44 -2.79
CA SER A 54 4.84 -1.44 -1.72
C SER A 54 5.70 -1.10 -0.50
N ASP A 55 6.99 -0.78 -0.71
CA ASP A 55 7.89 -0.42 0.40
C ASP A 55 7.40 0.81 1.16
N CYS A 56 6.93 1.82 0.42
CA CYS A 56 6.37 3.04 0.99
C CYS A 56 5.15 2.73 1.87
N ILE A 57 4.20 1.94 1.36
CA ILE A 57 2.99 1.55 2.09
C ILE A 57 3.35 0.75 3.35
N ILE A 58 4.16 -0.30 3.21
CA ILE A 58 4.56 -1.16 4.32
C ILE A 58 5.22 -0.33 5.43
N ARG A 59 6.15 0.55 5.08
CA ARG A 59 6.79 1.44 6.06
C ARG A 59 5.78 2.36 6.75
N LEU A 60 4.87 2.99 6.00
CA LEU A 60 3.85 3.88 6.59
C LEU A 60 2.93 3.11 7.53
N MET A 61 2.52 1.90 7.17
CA MET A 61 1.69 1.04 8.00
C MET A 61 2.40 0.63 9.29
N ILE A 62 3.65 0.16 9.21
CA ILE A 62 4.45 -0.21 10.38
C ILE A 62 4.59 0.99 11.35
N VAL A 63 4.97 2.17 10.83
CA VAL A 63 5.11 3.38 11.66
C VAL A 63 3.78 3.77 12.30
N THR A 64 2.66 3.63 11.57
CA THR A 64 1.33 3.98 12.06
C THR A 64 0.89 3.00 13.15
N LEU A 65 0.94 1.70 12.89
CA LEU A 65 0.58 0.65 13.85
C LEU A 65 1.40 0.75 15.13
N HIS A 66 2.72 0.98 14.99
CA HIS A 66 3.61 1.18 16.13
C HIS A 66 3.28 2.43 16.94
N LYS A 67 3.02 3.57 16.28
CA LYS A 67 2.72 4.84 16.97
C LYS A 67 1.38 4.82 17.71
N TYR A 68 0.37 4.15 17.16
CA TYR A 68 -0.97 4.14 17.72
C TYR A 68 -1.24 2.94 18.64
N GLY A 69 -0.23 2.08 18.89
CA GLY A 69 -0.38 0.93 19.78
C GLY A 69 -1.45 -0.06 19.30
N LEU A 70 -1.70 -0.12 17.99
CA LEU A 70 -2.67 -1.04 17.37
C LEU A 70 -2.07 -2.44 17.16
N GLN A 71 -1.31 -2.92 18.13
CA GLN A 71 -0.79 -4.30 18.19
C GLN A 71 -1.12 -4.92 19.54
#